data_AF-A0A4T0IVK9-F1
#
_entry.id   AF-A0A4T0IVK9-F1
#
_cell.length_a   1.000
_cell.length_b   1.000
_cell.length_c   1.000
_cell.angle_alpha   90.00
_cell.angle_beta   90.00
_cell.angle_gamma   90.00
#
_symmetry.space_group_name_H-M   'P 1'
#
loop_
_entity.id
_entity.type
_entity.pdbx_description
1 polymer ?
#
loop_
_entity_poly.entity_id
_entity_poly.type
_entity_poly.pdbx_seq_one_letter_code
_entity_poly.pdbx_strand_id
1 'polypeptide(L)'
;MKRYLSSSTRLAKSDPGNHQRDLILSVLNARPSARDSKSYLASFRKPQKPAFDVNHSLPLKTSDIDPTTPLSTTTTAPDDEILDPINPRAGLVKLQGPFTDRQLDSIGVGMNNLREMGLVSVVVVDSELWSVERLKRAKNNGSHAVSQLIHSIRDEVIRVTETLIEEGSEAIPILHPIAHLDKRSKCLPQWATSQQHRRARHAPETCHINLADLAQIRKAIKKRITPVIPSFAFNDDLRTIPVHADEILVALSESLEAAQSQKADELKKLTMDITPLRLLIITRTGGIPSPARSGLPHLSINLSSEHEHIASTFVWESSHPSALTNLSLARRCLMHMPQSSTALIVGHRSAMDLVANLITNKPAHSASLPHELLVTSDKITSHTPTSVRLGAPIQCIRNFEDIDQDKLTHLLESSFRRVLDRDAFFTRL
;
A
#
# COMPACT_ATOMS: atom_id res chain seq x y z
N MET A 1 -31.39 3.54 -18.18
CA MET A 1 -32.14 2.34 -18.60
C MET A 1 -31.32 1.30 -19.39
N LYS A 2 -30.47 1.66 -20.36
CA LYS A 2 -29.66 0.65 -21.11
C LYS A 2 -28.62 -0.12 -20.27
N ARG A 3 -28.01 0.48 -19.23
CA ARG A 3 -27.07 -0.22 -18.33
C ARG A 3 -27.74 -1.26 -17.42
N TYR A 4 -28.94 -0.97 -16.90
CA TYR A 4 -29.72 -1.88 -16.03
C TYR A 4 -30.13 -3.20 -16.72
N LEU A 5 -30.32 -3.19 -18.05
CA LEU A 5 -30.59 -4.42 -18.81
C LEU A 5 -29.31 -5.22 -19.09
N SER A 6 -28.14 -4.58 -19.11
CA SER A 6 -26.84 -5.25 -19.26
C SER A 6 -26.28 -5.80 -17.95
N SER A 7 -26.61 -5.19 -16.81
CA SER A 7 -26.19 -5.67 -15.49
C SER A 7 -26.88 -7.00 -15.15
N SER A 8 -28.16 -7.17 -15.50
CA SER A 8 -28.88 -8.43 -15.34
C SER A 8 -28.33 -9.58 -16.21
N THR A 9 -27.63 -9.27 -17.31
CA THR A 9 -26.96 -10.27 -18.17
C THR A 9 -25.50 -10.53 -17.77
N ARG A 10 -24.86 -9.62 -17.02
CA ARG A 10 -23.50 -9.81 -16.47
C ARG A 10 -23.47 -10.53 -15.12
N LEU A 11 -24.44 -10.28 -14.24
CA LEU A 11 -24.65 -11.04 -13.00
C LEU A 11 -24.88 -12.54 -13.27
N ALA A 12 -25.36 -12.90 -14.46
CA ALA A 12 -25.52 -14.28 -14.92
C ALA A 12 -24.22 -14.92 -15.47
N LYS A 13 -23.09 -14.20 -15.51
CA LYS A 13 -21.87 -14.61 -16.24
C LYS A 13 -20.66 -14.98 -15.37
N SER A 14 -20.67 -14.66 -14.08
CA SER A 14 -19.64 -15.11 -13.14
C SER A 14 -20.19 -16.27 -12.30
N ASP A 15 -20.04 -17.50 -12.81
CA ASP A 15 -20.25 -18.68 -11.98
C ASP A 15 -19.26 -18.57 -10.78
N PRO A 16 -19.71 -18.51 -9.51
CA PRO A 16 -18.84 -18.24 -8.37
C PRO A 16 -17.68 -19.25 -8.26
N GLY A 17 -17.90 -20.48 -8.71
CA GLY A 17 -16.85 -21.50 -8.81
C GLY A 17 -15.78 -21.20 -9.86
N ASN A 18 -16.05 -20.41 -10.88
CA ASN A 18 -15.05 -20.00 -11.88
C ASN A 18 -14.18 -18.85 -11.35
N HIS A 19 -14.78 -17.88 -10.65
CA HIS A 19 -14.02 -16.79 -10.02
C HIS A 19 -13.02 -17.31 -8.98
N GLN A 20 -13.44 -18.25 -8.13
CA GLN A 20 -12.55 -18.87 -7.15
C GLN A 20 -11.41 -19.66 -7.82
N ARG A 21 -11.69 -20.35 -8.94
CA ARG A 21 -10.65 -21.03 -9.73
C ARG A 21 -9.66 -20.04 -10.31
N ASP A 22 -10.12 -18.94 -10.90
CA ASP A 22 -9.26 -17.90 -11.45
C ASP A 22 -8.39 -17.25 -10.38
N LEU A 23 -8.95 -17.00 -9.19
CA LEU A 23 -8.19 -16.53 -8.04
C LEU A 23 -7.12 -17.56 -7.63
N ILE A 24 -7.47 -18.83 -7.46
CA ILE A 24 -6.50 -19.89 -7.12
C ILE A 24 -5.40 -19.96 -8.18
N LEU A 25 -5.75 -19.93 -9.46
CA LEU A 25 -4.79 -19.91 -10.55
C LEU A 25 -3.89 -18.67 -10.49
N SER A 26 -4.43 -17.50 -10.14
CA SER A 26 -3.63 -16.28 -9.96
C SER A 26 -2.63 -16.39 -8.83
N VAL A 27 -3.04 -16.98 -7.70
CA VAL A 27 -2.18 -17.25 -6.54
C VAL A 27 -1.09 -18.25 -6.89
N LEU A 28 -1.42 -19.31 -7.63
CA LEU A 28 -0.46 -20.32 -8.08
C LEU A 28 0.53 -19.75 -9.11
N ASN A 29 0.05 -18.94 -10.04
CA ASN A 29 0.87 -18.27 -11.05
C ASN A 29 1.83 -17.24 -10.44
N ALA A 30 1.50 -16.66 -9.27
CA ALA A 30 2.40 -15.80 -8.53
C ALA A 30 3.66 -16.53 -8.00
N ARG A 31 3.71 -17.87 -8.08
CA ARG A 31 4.81 -18.72 -7.61
C ARG A 31 5.32 -18.35 -6.20
N PRO A 32 4.44 -18.21 -5.20
CA PRO A 32 4.86 -17.84 -3.86
C PRO A 32 5.72 -18.95 -3.25
N SER A 33 6.81 -18.59 -2.57
CA SER A 33 7.55 -19.57 -1.78
C SER A 33 6.78 -19.93 -0.50
N ALA A 34 7.07 -21.10 0.10
CA ALA A 34 6.46 -21.48 1.38
C ALA A 34 6.73 -20.44 2.49
N ARG A 35 7.86 -19.73 2.45
CA ARG A 35 8.17 -18.62 3.34
C ARG A 35 7.26 -17.42 3.09
N ASP A 36 7.02 -17.07 1.83
CA ASP A 36 6.17 -15.94 1.46
C ASP A 36 4.72 -16.20 1.87
N SER A 37 4.17 -17.38 1.59
CA SER A 37 2.82 -17.76 1.99
C SER A 37 2.67 -17.77 3.52
N LYS A 38 3.65 -18.30 4.26
CA LYS A 38 3.65 -18.25 5.73
C LYS A 38 3.70 -16.81 6.24
N SER A 39 4.53 -15.95 5.64
CA SER A 39 4.63 -14.54 6.01
C SER A 39 3.33 -13.80 5.74
N TYR A 40 2.66 -14.08 4.62
CA TYR A 40 1.38 -13.51 4.26
C TYR A 40 0.26 -13.96 5.22
N LEU A 41 0.20 -15.25 5.55
CA LEU A 41 -0.79 -15.77 6.51
C LEU A 41 -0.56 -15.27 7.94
N ALA A 42 0.69 -15.22 8.39
CA ALA A 42 1.04 -14.65 9.70
C ALA A 42 0.59 -13.19 9.82
N SER A 43 0.53 -12.50 8.70
CA SER A 43 0.09 -11.12 8.58
C SER A 43 -1.39 -10.92 8.94
N PHE A 44 -2.23 -11.96 8.84
CA PHE A 44 -3.64 -11.93 9.24
C PHE A 44 -3.91 -12.39 10.67
N ARG A 45 -2.91 -12.97 11.33
CA ARG A 45 -3.02 -13.38 12.73
C ARG A 45 -2.98 -12.15 13.62
N LYS A 46 -3.71 -12.18 14.74
CA LYS A 46 -3.60 -11.13 15.76
C LYS A 46 -2.12 -11.03 16.20
N PRO A 47 -1.58 -9.82 16.43
CA PRO A 47 -0.22 -9.69 16.93
C PRO A 47 -0.15 -10.39 18.29
N GLN A 48 0.42 -11.59 18.32
CA GLN A 48 0.82 -12.23 19.57
C GLN A 48 1.93 -11.35 20.17
N LYS A 49 1.78 -10.98 21.44
CA LYS A 49 2.89 -10.36 22.18
C LYS A 49 4.10 -11.28 22.04
N PRO A 50 5.30 -10.76 21.71
CA PRO A 50 6.50 -11.58 21.86
C PRO A 50 6.59 -11.96 23.34
N ALA A 51 6.50 -13.25 23.63
CA ALA A 51 6.96 -13.78 24.90
C ALA A 51 8.47 -13.55 24.92
N PHE A 52 8.90 -12.47 25.57
CA PHE A 52 10.27 -12.34 25.98
C PHE A 52 10.48 -13.35 27.11
N ASP A 53 10.97 -14.54 26.76
CA ASP A 53 11.62 -15.42 27.72
C ASP A 53 12.92 -14.77 28.16
N VAL A 54 12.82 -13.85 29.12
CA VAL A 54 13.93 -13.49 29.99
C VAL A 54 13.93 -14.53 31.08
N ASN A 55 14.82 -15.52 30.98
CA ASN A 55 15.42 -16.22 32.13
C ASN A 55 16.55 -17.15 31.64
N HIS A 56 17.73 -16.58 31.44
CA HIS A 56 18.98 -17.33 31.55
C HIS A 56 19.76 -16.81 32.76
N SER A 57 19.65 -17.51 33.88
CA SER A 57 20.63 -17.49 34.97
C SER A 57 20.89 -18.92 35.44
N LEU A 58 22.18 -19.27 35.48
CA LEU A 58 22.80 -20.58 35.78
C LEU A 58 22.61 -21.04 37.25
N PRO A 59 22.95 -22.31 37.59
CA PRO A 59 22.19 -23.15 38.53
C PRO A 59 22.78 -23.25 39.96
N LEU A 60 21.92 -23.57 40.94
CA LEU A 60 22.32 -24.18 42.22
C LEU A 60 21.32 -25.26 42.68
N LYS A 61 21.89 -26.26 43.35
CA LYS A 61 21.41 -27.63 43.62
C LYS A 61 20.46 -27.78 44.82
N THR A 62 19.70 -28.90 44.77
CA THR A 62 19.17 -29.79 45.86
C THR A 62 18.15 -29.19 46.85
N SER A 63 17.03 -29.84 47.24
CA SER A 63 16.70 -31.26 47.45
C SER A 63 15.18 -31.49 47.62
N ASP A 64 14.70 -32.65 47.14
CA ASP A 64 13.64 -33.58 47.60
C ASP A 64 12.29 -33.09 48.19
N ILE A 65 11.17 -33.60 47.61
CA ILE A 65 10.25 -34.63 48.17
C ILE A 65 8.96 -34.71 47.31
N ASP A 66 8.69 -35.90 46.76
CA ASP A 66 7.47 -36.41 46.07
C ASP A 66 6.36 -36.83 47.08
N PRO A 67 5.19 -37.43 46.74
CA PRO A 67 4.36 -37.40 45.50
C PRO A 67 2.83 -37.33 45.78
N THR A 68 1.99 -36.91 44.81
CA THR A 68 0.64 -37.50 44.58
C THR A 68 0.01 -37.06 43.24
N THR A 69 0.09 -37.94 42.23
CA THR A 69 -0.91 -38.33 41.19
C THR A 69 -1.71 -37.29 40.35
N PRO A 70 -2.20 -37.64 39.13
CA PRO A 70 -1.75 -38.63 38.15
C PRO A 70 -1.59 -38.06 36.71
N LEU A 71 -0.91 -38.88 35.90
CA LEU A 71 -0.72 -38.80 34.47
C LEU A 71 -2.04 -38.55 33.70
N SER A 72 -2.07 -37.50 32.88
CA SER A 72 -3.03 -37.35 31.78
C SER A 72 -2.32 -36.73 30.59
N THR A 73 -1.79 -37.59 29.74
CA THR A 73 -1.47 -37.31 28.35
C THR A 73 -2.73 -36.86 27.63
N THR A 74 -2.85 -35.57 27.32
CA THR A 74 -3.67 -35.10 26.21
C THR A 74 -2.85 -34.13 25.39
N THR A 75 -2.26 -34.70 24.34
CA THR A 75 -1.86 -33.99 23.13
C THR A 75 -3.14 -33.43 22.50
N THR A 76 -3.53 -32.20 22.84
CA THR A 76 -4.54 -31.45 22.09
C THR A 76 -3.82 -30.40 21.26
N ALA A 77 -3.83 -30.63 19.94
CA ALA A 77 -3.49 -29.62 18.95
C ALA A 77 -4.37 -28.37 19.14
N PRO A 78 -3.86 -27.15 18.85
CA PRO A 78 -4.67 -25.94 18.93
C PRO A 78 -5.53 -25.83 17.66
N ASP A 79 -6.57 -26.65 17.55
CA ASP A 79 -7.52 -26.60 16.43
C ASP A 79 -8.54 -25.45 16.58
N ASP A 80 -8.61 -24.81 17.76
CA ASP A 80 -9.56 -23.73 18.07
C ASP A 80 -9.06 -22.31 17.72
N GLU A 81 -7.79 -22.11 17.33
CA GLU A 81 -7.28 -20.79 16.90
C GLU A 81 -7.60 -20.48 15.42
N ILE A 82 -8.20 -21.42 14.69
CA ILE A 82 -8.55 -21.30 13.26
C ILE A 82 -9.88 -20.56 13.04
N LEU A 83 -10.73 -20.45 14.07
CA LEU A 83 -12.08 -19.85 13.98
C LEU A 83 -12.13 -18.34 14.28
N ASP A 84 -10.99 -17.70 14.56
CA ASP A 84 -10.95 -16.25 14.70
C ASP A 84 -11.11 -15.59 13.31
N PRO A 85 -12.04 -14.64 13.12
CA PRO A 85 -12.24 -14.00 11.84
C PRO A 85 -10.95 -13.30 11.41
N ILE A 86 -10.41 -13.71 10.26
CA ILE A 86 -9.27 -13.08 9.58
C ILE A 86 -9.47 -11.56 9.61
N ASN A 87 -8.61 -10.86 10.36
CA ASN A 87 -8.64 -9.41 10.47
C ASN A 87 -8.35 -8.81 9.09
N PRO A 88 -9.27 -8.05 8.49
CA PRO A 88 -9.00 -7.42 7.21
C PRO A 88 -7.79 -6.47 7.32
N ARG A 89 -6.97 -6.41 6.27
CA ARG A 89 -5.89 -5.44 6.19
C ARG A 89 -6.37 -4.22 5.44
N ALA A 90 -6.12 -3.03 5.99
CA ALA A 90 -6.40 -1.80 5.29
C ALA A 90 -5.36 -1.57 4.18
N GLY A 91 -5.83 -1.23 2.99
CA GLY A 91 -5.02 -0.69 1.89
C GLY A 91 -5.52 0.72 1.53
N LEU A 92 -4.62 1.57 1.04
CA LEU A 92 -4.99 2.81 0.37
C LEU A 92 -4.80 2.65 -1.13
N VAL A 93 -5.75 3.12 -1.93
CA VAL A 93 -5.71 3.01 -3.38
C VAL A 93 -5.97 4.36 -4.01
N LYS A 94 -5.02 4.82 -4.82
CA LYS A 94 -5.21 5.93 -5.76
C LYS A 94 -5.63 5.35 -7.11
N LEU A 95 -6.84 5.67 -7.56
CA LEU A 95 -7.32 5.27 -8.87
C LEU A 95 -7.20 6.46 -9.83
N GLN A 96 -6.13 6.50 -10.61
CA GLN A 96 -5.79 7.65 -11.46
C GLN A 96 -6.24 7.44 -12.91
N GLY A 97 -7.45 7.91 -13.21
CA GLY A 97 -8.04 7.87 -14.55
C GLY A 97 -7.54 9.01 -15.47
N PRO A 98 -8.23 9.26 -16.60
CA PRO A 98 -9.46 8.59 -17.04
C PRO A 98 -9.22 7.14 -17.48
N PHE A 99 -10.19 6.28 -17.15
CA PHE A 99 -10.25 4.89 -17.59
C PHE A 99 -11.46 4.66 -18.49
N THR A 100 -11.29 3.81 -19.50
CA THR A 100 -12.42 3.27 -20.27
C THR A 100 -13.14 2.21 -19.46
N ASP A 101 -14.39 1.89 -19.80
CA ASP A 101 -15.17 0.87 -19.08
C ASP A 101 -14.41 -0.46 -19.00
N ARG A 102 -13.81 -0.92 -20.12
CA ARG A 102 -12.99 -2.14 -20.14
C ARG A 102 -11.78 -2.09 -19.21
N GLN A 103 -11.19 -0.91 -19.03
CA GLN A 103 -10.06 -0.74 -18.11
C GLN A 103 -10.54 -0.79 -16.66
N LEU A 104 -11.70 -0.19 -16.36
CA LEU A 104 -12.33 -0.28 -15.04
C LEU A 104 -12.77 -1.72 -14.72
N ASP A 105 -13.31 -2.46 -15.68
CA ASP A 105 -13.65 -3.88 -15.52
C ASP A 105 -12.40 -4.67 -15.07
N SER A 106 -11.28 -4.50 -15.77
CA SER A 106 -10.00 -5.14 -15.42
C SER A 106 -9.49 -4.74 -14.03
N ILE A 107 -9.71 -3.49 -13.63
CA ILE A 107 -9.34 -3.01 -12.29
C ILE A 107 -10.29 -3.62 -11.24
N GLY A 108 -11.59 -3.70 -11.52
CA GLY A 108 -12.60 -4.29 -10.64
C GLY A 108 -12.32 -5.75 -10.33
N VAL A 109 -11.95 -6.55 -11.33
CA VAL A 109 -11.48 -7.93 -11.14
C VAL A 109 -10.27 -7.98 -10.18
N GLY A 110 -9.28 -7.13 -10.40
CA GLY A 110 -8.10 -7.06 -9.52
C GLY A 110 -8.44 -6.65 -8.09
N MET A 111 -9.32 -5.67 -7.92
CA MET A 111 -9.80 -5.21 -6.62
C MET A 111 -10.61 -6.28 -5.88
N ASN A 112 -11.43 -7.06 -6.60
CA ASN A 112 -12.16 -8.17 -5.99
C ASN A 112 -11.21 -9.26 -5.50
N ASN A 113 -10.21 -9.61 -6.31
CA ASN A 113 -9.19 -10.60 -5.92
C ASN A 113 -8.41 -10.15 -4.67
N LEU A 114 -8.07 -8.86 -4.56
CA LEU A 114 -7.40 -8.32 -3.37
C LEU A 114 -8.30 -8.41 -2.13
N ARG A 115 -9.60 -8.15 -2.28
CA ARG A 115 -10.61 -8.24 -1.22
C ARG A 115 -10.79 -9.66 -0.73
N GLU A 116 -10.95 -10.63 -1.64
CA GLU A 116 -11.00 -12.07 -1.36
C GLU A 116 -9.78 -12.53 -0.56
N MET A 117 -8.61 -11.97 -0.89
CA MET A 117 -7.36 -12.24 -0.19
C MET A 117 -7.21 -11.52 1.16
N GLY A 118 -8.21 -10.74 1.59
CA GLY A 118 -8.25 -10.08 2.89
C GLY A 118 -7.73 -8.65 2.92
N LEU A 119 -7.37 -8.05 1.78
CA LEU A 119 -6.99 -6.64 1.68
C LEU A 119 -8.23 -5.79 1.33
N VAL A 120 -8.74 -5.05 2.31
CA VAL A 120 -9.87 -4.12 2.12
C VAL A 120 -9.31 -2.73 1.89
N SER A 121 -9.61 -2.18 0.72
CA SER A 121 -8.98 -0.95 0.26
C SER A 121 -9.88 0.26 0.40
N VAL A 122 -9.31 1.40 0.78
CA VAL A 122 -9.94 2.72 0.69
C VAL A 122 -9.53 3.32 -0.65
N VAL A 123 -10.48 3.49 -1.56
CA VAL A 123 -10.22 3.98 -2.92
C VAL A 123 -10.48 5.48 -2.99
N VAL A 124 -9.47 6.26 -3.38
CA VAL A 124 -9.60 7.67 -3.71
C VAL A 124 -9.53 7.82 -5.22
N VAL A 125 -10.58 8.40 -5.81
CA VAL A 125 -10.68 8.59 -7.26
C VAL A 125 -9.93 9.85 -7.67
N ASP A 126 -9.07 9.70 -8.67
CA ASP A 126 -8.29 10.78 -9.27
C ASP A 126 -8.41 10.73 -10.80
N SER A 127 -8.07 11.83 -11.45
CA SER A 127 -8.03 11.91 -12.91
C SER A 127 -6.92 12.84 -13.35
N GLU A 128 -6.15 12.43 -14.36
CA GLU A 128 -5.20 13.30 -15.05
C GLU A 128 -5.90 14.54 -15.64
N LEU A 129 -7.21 14.46 -15.90
CA LEU A 129 -8.02 15.58 -16.35
C LEU A 129 -8.29 16.63 -15.27
N TRP A 130 -8.08 16.30 -13.99
CA TRP A 130 -8.26 17.18 -12.82
C TRP A 130 -6.92 17.73 -12.34
N SER A 131 -6.04 18.11 -13.28
CA SER A 131 -4.73 18.66 -12.96
C SER A 131 -4.82 19.89 -12.03
N VAL A 132 -3.74 20.15 -11.29
CA VAL A 132 -3.64 21.31 -10.39
C VAL A 132 -3.98 22.63 -11.11
N GLU A 133 -3.61 22.78 -12.38
CA GLU A 133 -3.94 23.97 -13.16
C GLU A 133 -5.43 24.06 -13.47
N ARG A 134 -6.12 22.94 -13.70
CA ARG A 134 -7.57 22.93 -13.91
C ARG A 134 -8.32 23.21 -12.61
N LEU A 135 -7.86 22.66 -11.49
CA LEU A 135 -8.37 22.96 -10.16
C LEU A 135 -8.27 24.48 -9.87
N LYS A 136 -7.10 25.07 -10.12
CA LYS A 136 -6.88 26.53 -9.99
C LYS A 136 -7.79 27.34 -10.91
N ARG A 137 -7.89 26.95 -12.20
CA ARG A 137 -8.80 27.62 -13.15
C ARG A 137 -10.25 27.55 -12.73
N ALA A 138 -10.72 26.40 -12.25
CA ALA A 138 -12.09 26.24 -11.78
C ALA A 138 -12.38 27.16 -10.59
N LYS A 139 -11.45 27.28 -9.64
CA LYS A 139 -11.54 28.20 -8.49
C LYS A 139 -11.61 29.66 -8.93
N ASN A 140 -10.79 30.05 -9.92
CA ASN A 140 -10.76 31.42 -10.45
C ASN A 140 -12.00 31.77 -11.28
N ASN A 141 -12.59 30.80 -11.98
CA ASN A 141 -13.78 30.99 -12.82
C ASN A 141 -15.10 31.08 -12.02
N GLY A 142 -15.03 31.02 -10.69
CA GLY A 142 -16.17 31.20 -9.80
C GLY A 142 -16.95 29.91 -9.48
N SER A 143 -17.99 30.06 -8.67
CA SER A 143 -18.71 28.94 -8.05
C SER A 143 -19.29 27.93 -9.03
N HIS A 144 -19.75 28.38 -10.21
CA HIS A 144 -20.35 27.48 -11.20
C HIS A 144 -19.36 26.46 -11.75
N ALA A 145 -18.13 26.90 -12.09
CA ALA A 145 -17.09 26.01 -12.59
C ALA A 145 -16.64 25.00 -11.51
N VAL A 146 -16.59 25.44 -10.25
CA VAL A 146 -16.33 24.57 -9.09
C VAL A 146 -17.43 23.52 -8.94
N SER A 147 -18.71 23.91 -9.01
CA SER A 147 -19.84 22.99 -8.93
C SER A 147 -19.86 21.96 -10.06
N GLN A 148 -19.55 22.36 -11.29
CA GLN A 148 -19.43 21.44 -12.43
C GLN A 148 -18.32 20.40 -12.21
N LEU A 149 -17.16 20.83 -11.71
CA LEU A 149 -16.05 19.93 -11.43
C LEU A 149 -16.40 18.93 -10.32
N ILE A 150 -17.04 19.39 -9.24
CA ILE A 150 -17.51 18.52 -8.16
C ILE A 150 -18.53 17.49 -8.67
N HIS A 151 -19.45 17.90 -9.56
CA HIS A 151 -20.40 16.99 -10.18
C HIS A 151 -19.68 15.90 -11.00
N SER A 152 -18.73 16.31 -11.85
CA SER A 152 -17.92 15.36 -12.62
C SER A 152 -17.12 14.38 -11.75
N ILE A 153 -16.59 14.83 -10.61
CA ILE A 153 -15.89 13.95 -9.66
C ILE A 153 -16.86 12.95 -9.03
N ARG A 154 -18.07 13.40 -8.63
CA ARG A 154 -19.10 12.51 -8.08
C ARG A 154 -19.55 11.46 -9.07
N ASP A 155 -19.77 11.85 -10.33
CA ASP A 155 -20.17 10.93 -11.39
C ASP A 155 -19.12 9.84 -11.60
N GLU A 156 -17.83 10.20 -11.58
CA GLU A 156 -16.75 9.23 -11.71
C GLU A 156 -16.66 8.32 -10.47
N VAL A 157 -16.87 8.83 -9.25
CA VAL A 157 -16.94 8.01 -8.03
C VAL A 157 -18.08 6.99 -8.11
N ILE A 158 -19.26 7.42 -8.56
CA ILE A 158 -20.41 6.52 -8.75
C ILE A 158 -20.06 5.47 -9.79
N ARG A 159 -19.52 5.88 -10.95
CA ARG A 159 -19.12 4.96 -12.03
C ARG A 159 -18.11 3.91 -11.55
N VAL A 160 -17.06 4.32 -10.84
CA VAL A 160 -16.07 3.40 -10.28
C VAL A 160 -16.73 2.43 -9.30
N THR A 161 -17.61 2.94 -8.43
CA THR A 161 -18.30 2.10 -7.43
C THR A 161 -19.23 1.08 -8.10
N GLU A 162 -19.99 1.49 -9.11
CA GLU A 162 -20.83 0.60 -9.91
C GLU A 162 -20.00 -0.52 -10.55
N THR A 163 -18.87 -0.18 -11.19
CA THR A 163 -18.00 -1.19 -11.80
C THR A 163 -17.41 -2.17 -10.76
N LEU A 164 -17.01 -1.68 -9.58
CA LEU A 164 -16.54 -2.57 -8.50
C LEU A 164 -17.63 -3.55 -8.07
N ILE A 165 -18.88 -3.09 -7.92
CA ILE A 165 -20.02 -3.93 -7.55
C ILE A 165 -20.35 -4.93 -8.66
N GLU A 166 -20.31 -4.51 -9.92
CA GLU A 166 -20.54 -5.39 -11.08
C GLU A 166 -19.52 -6.53 -11.16
N GLU A 167 -18.26 -6.27 -10.80
CA GLU A 167 -17.19 -7.28 -10.75
C GLU A 167 -17.15 -8.09 -9.43
N GLY A 168 -18.18 -7.95 -8.58
CA GLY A 168 -18.35 -8.76 -7.36
C GLY A 168 -17.73 -8.19 -6.08
N SER A 169 -17.08 -7.02 -6.14
CA SER A 169 -16.57 -6.35 -4.94
C SER A 169 -17.70 -5.65 -4.18
N GLU A 170 -17.78 -5.82 -2.87
CA GLU A 170 -18.61 -4.92 -2.06
C GLU A 170 -17.92 -3.57 -1.94
N ALA A 171 -18.53 -2.54 -2.54
CA ALA A 171 -18.06 -1.17 -2.49
C ALA A 171 -19.20 -0.21 -2.14
N ILE A 172 -18.88 0.92 -1.51
CA ILE A 172 -19.83 1.99 -1.21
C ILE A 172 -19.26 3.35 -1.60
N PRO A 173 -20.06 4.23 -2.23
CA PRO A 173 -19.61 5.57 -2.54
C PRO A 173 -19.80 6.49 -1.32
N ILE A 174 -18.77 7.26 -0.96
CA ILE A 174 -18.83 8.31 0.05
C ILE A 174 -18.84 9.66 -0.66
N LEU A 175 -20.02 10.20 -0.99
CA LEU A 175 -20.14 11.37 -1.87
C LEU A 175 -20.03 12.73 -1.17
N HIS A 176 -19.74 12.74 0.13
CA HIS A 176 -19.49 13.95 0.91
C HIS A 176 -18.00 14.09 1.22
N PRO A 177 -17.52 15.33 1.51
CA PRO A 177 -16.12 15.54 1.84
C PRO A 177 -15.83 14.89 3.19
N ILE A 178 -14.64 14.32 3.30
CA ILE A 178 -14.11 13.76 4.56
C ILE A 178 -12.88 14.53 5.06
N ALA A 179 -12.24 15.27 4.16
CA ALA A 179 -11.04 16.04 4.43
C ALA A 179 -11.40 17.51 4.64
N HIS A 180 -10.60 18.19 5.44
CA HIS A 180 -10.68 19.62 5.72
C HIS A 180 -9.38 20.27 5.29
N LEU A 181 -9.47 21.45 4.69
CA LEU A 181 -8.31 22.21 4.24
C LEU A 181 -7.59 22.83 5.45
N ASP A 182 -6.27 22.71 5.49
CA ASP A 182 -5.47 23.36 6.52
C ASP A 182 -5.25 24.85 6.20
N LYS A 183 -5.57 25.72 7.18
CA LYS A 183 -5.22 27.16 7.14
C LYS A 183 -3.72 27.41 7.13
N ARG A 184 -2.97 26.54 7.82
CA ARG A 184 -1.52 26.61 7.90
C ARG A 184 -0.97 25.65 6.87
N SER A 185 -0.23 26.18 5.90
CA SER A 185 0.67 25.35 5.11
C SER A 185 1.55 24.61 6.11
N LYS A 186 1.32 23.30 6.33
CA LYS A 186 2.26 22.50 7.11
C LYS A 186 3.63 22.76 6.46
N CYS A 187 4.64 23.12 7.25
CA CYS A 187 5.99 23.27 6.71
C CYS A 187 6.32 21.96 6.01
N LEU A 188 6.27 21.99 4.67
CA LEU A 188 6.63 20.84 3.87
C LEU A 188 8.05 20.47 4.31
N PRO A 189 8.31 19.19 4.66
CA PRO A 189 9.61 18.79 5.15
C PRO A 189 10.70 19.24 4.18
N GLN A 190 11.91 19.51 4.68
CA GLN A 190 12.97 20.23 3.97
C GLN A 190 13.31 19.68 2.56
N TRP A 191 13.05 18.39 2.33
CA TRP A 191 13.18 17.76 1.00
C TRP A 191 12.10 18.22 0.01
N ALA A 192 10.86 18.46 0.46
CA ALA A 192 9.73 18.90 -0.37
C ALA A 192 9.84 20.38 -0.79
N THR A 193 10.75 21.15 -0.18
CA THR A 193 11.09 22.53 -0.58
C THR A 193 12.28 22.62 -1.55
N SER A 194 12.93 21.50 -1.87
CA SER A 194 14.02 21.46 -2.86
C SER A 194 13.53 21.91 -4.25
N GLN A 195 14.42 22.54 -5.05
CA GLN A 195 14.11 22.90 -6.45
C GLN A 195 13.60 21.72 -7.28
N GLN A 196 14.01 20.50 -6.92
CA GLN A 196 13.64 19.24 -7.56
C GLN A 196 12.15 18.90 -7.35
N HIS A 197 11.57 19.28 -6.20
CA HIS A 197 10.15 19.13 -5.91
C HIS A 197 9.26 20.21 -6.51
N ARG A 198 9.80 21.36 -6.95
CA ARG A 198 9.02 22.36 -7.70
C ARG A 198 8.60 21.87 -9.08
N ARG A 199 9.33 20.92 -9.66
CA ARG A 199 9.00 20.28 -10.96
C ARG A 199 7.84 19.29 -10.83
N ALA A 200 7.78 18.54 -9.72
CA ALA A 200 6.60 17.79 -9.35
C ALA A 200 5.50 18.82 -9.01
N ARG A 201 4.48 18.94 -9.86
CA ARG A 201 3.40 19.93 -9.73
C ARG A 201 2.54 19.65 -8.49
N HIS A 202 3.07 19.94 -7.31
CA HIS A 202 2.37 19.71 -6.05
C HIS A 202 1.22 20.68 -5.88
N ALA A 203 0.13 20.18 -5.31
CA ALA A 203 -0.96 21.01 -4.86
C ALA A 203 -0.45 21.88 -3.69
N PRO A 204 -0.72 23.20 -3.68
CA PRO A 204 -0.29 24.09 -2.59
C PRO A 204 -1.11 23.92 -1.30
N GLU A 205 -2.10 23.03 -1.33
CA GLU A 205 -3.15 22.89 -0.33
C GLU A 205 -2.88 21.64 0.49
N THR A 206 -2.75 21.76 1.81
CA THR A 206 -2.63 20.63 2.72
C THR A 206 -3.98 20.32 3.35
N CYS A 207 -4.26 19.04 3.56
CA CYS A 207 -5.52 18.57 4.16
C CYS A 207 -5.27 17.79 5.45
N HIS A 208 -6.25 17.81 6.34
CA HIS A 208 -6.35 16.88 7.47
C HIS A 208 -7.72 16.20 7.48
N ILE A 209 -7.82 15.03 8.13
CA ILE A 209 -9.08 14.31 8.33
C ILE A 209 -9.28 14.10 9.82
N ASN A 210 -10.45 14.51 10.32
CA ASN A 210 -10.80 14.34 11.73
C ASN A 210 -11.17 12.87 12.04
N LEU A 211 -10.94 12.46 13.29
CA LEU A 211 -11.24 11.11 13.75
C LEU A 211 -12.73 10.74 13.63
N ALA A 212 -13.62 11.74 13.79
CA ALA A 212 -15.06 11.55 13.63
C ALA A 212 -15.43 11.19 12.18
N ASP A 213 -14.81 11.86 11.21
CA ASP A 213 -15.05 11.65 9.78
C ASP A 213 -14.53 10.28 9.31
N LEU A 214 -13.53 9.72 10.00
CA LEU A 214 -13.05 8.35 9.76
C LEU A 214 -14.03 7.25 10.20
N ALA A 215 -15.05 7.55 11.02
CA ALA A 215 -15.93 6.52 11.57
C ALA A 215 -16.63 5.68 10.50
N GLN A 216 -17.05 6.31 9.39
CA GLN A 216 -17.68 5.63 8.26
C GLN A 216 -16.70 4.71 7.53
N ILE A 217 -15.47 5.19 7.27
CA ILE A 217 -14.41 4.41 6.63
C ILE A 217 -14.04 3.21 7.49
N ARG A 218 -13.85 3.40 8.80
CA ARG A 218 -13.56 2.33 9.76
C ARG A 218 -14.66 1.28 9.78
N LYS A 219 -15.93 1.70 9.76
CA LYS A 219 -17.09 0.80 9.71
C LYS A 219 -17.12 0.00 8.40
N ALA A 220 -16.82 0.64 7.26
CA ALA A 220 -16.75 -0.02 5.97
C ALA A 220 -15.64 -1.09 5.94
N ILE A 221 -14.43 -0.74 6.37
CA ILE A 221 -13.29 -1.67 6.45
C ILE A 221 -13.62 -2.86 7.36
N LYS A 222 -14.22 -2.62 8.53
CA LYS A 222 -14.64 -3.69 9.45
C LYS A 222 -15.67 -4.64 8.83
N LYS A 223 -16.52 -4.13 7.94
CA LYS A 223 -17.51 -4.92 7.20
C LYS A 223 -16.96 -5.53 5.91
N ARG A 224 -15.66 -5.38 5.61
CA ARG A 224 -15.04 -5.78 4.34
C ARG A 224 -15.68 -5.12 3.11
N ILE A 225 -16.17 -3.90 3.28
CA ILE A 225 -16.73 -3.08 2.21
C ILE A 225 -15.67 -2.04 1.83
N THR A 226 -15.42 -1.87 0.54
CA THR A 226 -14.46 -0.93 -0.05
C THR A 226 -15.09 0.47 -0.15
N PRO A 227 -14.71 1.46 0.68
CA PRO A 227 -15.20 2.82 0.51
C PRO A 227 -14.51 3.50 -0.69
N VAL A 228 -15.30 4.10 -1.57
CA VAL A 228 -14.85 4.89 -2.72
C VAL A 228 -15.11 6.37 -2.45
N ILE A 229 -14.06 7.17 -2.44
CA ILE A 229 -14.04 8.54 -1.93
C ILE A 229 -13.64 9.53 -3.05
N PRO A 230 -14.31 10.69 -3.15
CA PRO A 230 -14.00 11.74 -4.10
C PRO A 230 -12.81 12.61 -3.68
N SER A 231 -12.26 13.33 -4.66
CA SER A 231 -11.17 14.29 -4.51
C SER A 231 -11.64 15.73 -4.16
N PHE A 232 -12.36 15.89 -3.05
CA PHE A 232 -12.71 17.22 -2.51
C PHE A 232 -12.71 17.29 -0.98
N ALA A 233 -12.54 18.51 -0.46
CA ALA A 233 -12.42 18.81 0.97
C ALA A 233 -13.33 19.98 1.37
N PHE A 234 -13.57 20.13 2.68
CA PHE A 234 -14.17 21.32 3.26
C PHE A 234 -13.15 22.43 3.40
N ASN A 235 -13.53 23.65 3.01
CA ASN A 235 -12.84 24.86 3.43
C ASN A 235 -13.32 25.32 4.81
N ASP A 236 -12.67 26.32 5.36
CA ASP A 236 -13.06 26.96 6.63
C ASP A 236 -14.49 27.49 6.63
N ASP A 237 -14.98 27.92 5.47
CA ASP A 237 -16.36 28.37 5.26
C ASP A 237 -17.36 27.20 5.13
N LEU A 238 -16.94 25.97 5.42
CA LEU A 238 -17.68 24.71 5.21
C LEU A 238 -18.14 24.50 3.77
N ARG A 239 -17.47 25.16 2.82
CA ARG A 239 -17.70 24.97 1.38
C ARG A 239 -16.90 23.80 0.87
N THR A 240 -17.53 22.97 0.05
CA THR A 240 -16.82 21.90 -0.66
C THR A 240 -15.97 22.48 -1.78
N ILE A 241 -14.68 22.19 -1.75
CA ILE A 241 -13.70 22.62 -2.76
C ILE A 241 -13.00 21.38 -3.31
N PRO A 242 -12.81 21.26 -4.64
CA PRO A 242 -12.04 20.19 -5.22
C PRO A 242 -10.55 20.36 -4.88
N VAL A 243 -9.93 19.25 -4.49
CA VAL A 243 -8.53 19.18 -4.05
C VAL A 243 -7.87 18.01 -4.79
N HIS A 244 -6.54 18.04 -4.90
CA HIS A 244 -5.82 16.93 -5.49
C HIS A 244 -5.93 15.65 -4.63
N ALA A 245 -6.13 14.50 -5.26
CA ALA A 245 -6.32 13.22 -4.55
C ALA A 245 -5.15 12.85 -3.64
N ASP A 246 -3.93 13.25 -4.01
CA ASP A 246 -2.70 13.02 -3.24
C ASP A 246 -2.81 13.57 -1.81
N GLU A 247 -3.43 14.74 -1.63
CA GLU A 247 -3.57 15.38 -0.31
C GLU A 247 -4.52 14.60 0.58
N ILE A 248 -5.60 14.06 -0.01
CA ILE A 248 -6.56 13.22 0.71
C ILE A 248 -5.90 11.90 1.13
N LEU A 249 -5.09 11.29 0.26
CA LEU A 249 -4.38 10.04 0.58
C LEU A 249 -3.33 10.23 1.67
N VAL A 250 -2.60 11.34 1.66
CA VAL A 250 -1.65 11.69 2.73
C VAL A 250 -2.40 11.91 4.03
N ALA A 251 -3.48 12.70 4.02
CA ALA A 251 -4.32 12.91 5.20
C ALA A 251 -4.92 11.60 5.73
N LEU A 252 -5.35 10.68 4.85
CA LEU A 252 -5.83 9.36 5.24
C LEU A 252 -4.73 8.52 5.90
N SER A 253 -3.51 8.53 5.34
CA SER A 253 -2.38 7.80 5.93
C SER A 253 -2.01 8.30 7.32
N GLU A 254 -2.00 9.62 7.52
CA GLU A 254 -1.74 10.27 8.81
C GLU A 254 -2.86 9.97 9.82
N SER A 255 -4.11 10.18 9.43
CA SER A 255 -5.25 10.03 10.34
C SER A 255 -5.55 8.56 10.70
N LEU A 256 -5.31 7.59 9.81
CA LEU A 256 -5.49 6.17 10.13
C LEU A 256 -4.43 5.66 11.13
N GLU A 257 -3.19 6.11 11.00
CA GLU A 257 -2.11 5.81 11.95
C GLU A 257 -2.39 6.46 13.32
N ALA A 258 -2.79 7.75 13.32
CA ALA A 258 -3.12 8.48 14.55
C ALA A 258 -4.31 7.84 15.29
N ALA A 259 -5.31 7.35 14.56
CA ALA A 259 -6.49 6.68 15.10
C ALA A 259 -6.18 5.34 15.79
N GLN A 260 -5.03 4.74 15.51
CA GLN A 260 -4.53 3.54 16.17
C GLN A 260 -3.77 3.91 17.46
N SER A 261 -2.95 4.96 17.40
CA SER A 261 -2.16 5.44 18.54
C SER A 261 -3.02 5.93 19.72
N GLN A 262 -4.14 6.61 19.45
CA GLN A 262 -5.03 7.13 20.49
C GLN A 262 -5.87 6.07 21.21
N LYS A 263 -6.10 4.89 20.60
CA LYS A 263 -6.85 3.78 21.23
C LYS A 263 -5.96 2.87 22.06
N ALA A 264 -4.69 3.21 22.22
CA ALA A 264 -3.71 2.41 22.93
C ALA A 264 -3.97 2.32 24.45
N ASP A 265 -4.77 3.22 25.04
CA ASP A 265 -4.86 3.33 26.50
C ASP A 265 -6.12 2.73 27.16
N GLU A 266 -7.23 2.45 26.45
CA GLU A 266 -8.42 1.88 27.12
C GLU A 266 -9.08 0.63 26.49
N LEU A 267 -8.84 0.29 25.20
CA LEU A 267 -9.61 -0.80 24.56
C LEU A 267 -8.83 -1.64 23.52
N LYS A 268 -7.58 -1.97 23.83
CA LYS A 268 -6.68 -2.77 22.97
C LYS A 268 -7.12 -4.22 22.70
N LYS A 269 -8.12 -4.76 23.40
CA LYS A 269 -8.49 -6.19 23.30
C LYS A 269 -9.53 -6.54 22.22
N LEU A 270 -10.22 -5.55 21.62
CA LEU A 270 -11.36 -5.81 20.70
C LEU A 270 -11.37 -4.95 19.43
N THR A 271 -10.38 -4.06 19.23
CA THR A 271 -10.37 -3.15 18.08
C THR A 271 -9.41 -3.64 16.99
N MET A 272 -9.98 -3.92 15.82
CA MET A 272 -9.28 -4.29 14.59
C MET A 272 -8.24 -3.22 14.22
N ASP A 273 -7.03 -3.65 13.85
CA ASP A 273 -5.99 -2.78 13.32
C ASP A 273 -6.38 -2.30 11.91
N ILE A 274 -6.43 -0.98 11.73
CA ILE A 274 -6.85 -0.31 10.48
C ILE A 274 -5.65 0.42 9.86
N THR A 275 -4.45 0.20 10.40
CA THR A 275 -3.23 0.80 9.89
C THR A 275 -2.98 0.32 8.46
N PRO A 276 -2.84 1.23 7.49
CA PRO A 276 -2.70 0.83 6.10
C PRO A 276 -1.28 0.32 5.84
N LEU A 277 -1.19 -0.93 5.37
CA LEU A 277 0.09 -1.61 5.09
C LEU A 277 0.48 -1.57 3.61
N ARG A 278 -0.46 -1.19 2.74
CA ARG A 278 -0.27 -1.15 1.30
C ARG A 278 -0.83 0.14 0.73
N LEU A 279 -0.05 0.77 -0.14
CA LEU A 279 -0.50 1.86 -1.00
C LEU A 279 -0.47 1.38 -2.45
N LEU A 280 -1.61 1.33 -3.13
CA LEU A 280 -1.67 1.00 -4.55
C LEU A 280 -1.96 2.26 -5.35
N ILE A 281 -1.13 2.55 -6.35
CA ILE A 281 -1.34 3.66 -7.27
C ILE A 281 -1.60 3.04 -8.64
N ILE A 282 -2.86 3.01 -9.03
CA ILE A 282 -3.33 2.42 -10.29
C ILE A 282 -3.42 3.53 -11.32
N THR A 283 -2.65 3.40 -12.39
CA THR A 283 -2.55 4.39 -13.48
C THR A 283 -2.81 3.74 -14.83
N ARG A 284 -2.87 4.55 -15.90
CA ARG A 284 -3.01 4.01 -17.26
C ARG A 284 -1.70 3.41 -17.78
N THR A 285 -0.59 4.06 -17.47
CA THR A 285 0.75 3.69 -17.95
C THR A 285 1.36 2.55 -17.13
N GLY A 286 1.24 2.64 -15.81
CA GLY A 286 1.88 1.73 -14.86
C GLY A 286 3.36 2.04 -14.68
N GLY A 287 3.94 1.51 -13.59
CA GLY A 287 5.38 1.59 -13.30
C GLY A 287 5.99 3.00 -13.27
N ILE A 288 7.29 3.06 -12.99
CA ILE A 288 8.11 4.28 -13.15
C ILE A 288 9.25 3.94 -14.10
N PRO A 289 9.37 4.59 -15.27
CA PRO A 289 10.42 4.28 -16.25
C PRO A 289 11.82 4.58 -15.70
N SER A 290 12.80 3.76 -16.10
CA SER A 290 14.19 3.85 -15.67
C SER A 290 15.15 4.16 -16.82
N PRO A 291 16.08 5.13 -16.65
CA PRO A 291 17.16 5.35 -17.62
C PRO A 291 18.07 4.13 -17.77
N ALA A 292 18.36 3.45 -16.67
CA ALA A 292 19.20 2.26 -16.65
C ALA A 292 18.57 1.05 -17.39
N ARG A 293 17.30 1.15 -17.78
CA ARG A 293 16.55 0.08 -18.46
C ARG A 293 15.91 0.54 -19.77
N SER A 294 16.50 1.54 -20.43
CA SER A 294 16.01 2.06 -21.71
C SER A 294 14.54 2.48 -21.69
N GLY A 295 14.06 3.00 -20.56
CA GLY A 295 12.67 3.42 -20.36
C GLY A 295 11.72 2.34 -19.85
N LEU A 296 12.17 1.09 -19.69
CA LEU A 296 11.38 0.08 -18.98
C LEU A 296 11.24 0.41 -17.48
N PRO A 297 10.18 -0.06 -16.80
CA PRO A 297 9.94 0.28 -15.40
C PRO A 297 11.04 -0.16 -14.43
N HIS A 298 11.22 0.60 -13.36
CA HIS A 298 11.94 0.15 -12.17
C HIS A 298 11.19 -1.01 -11.53
N LEU A 299 11.92 -2.05 -11.12
CA LEU A 299 11.34 -3.20 -10.43
C LEU A 299 11.07 -2.89 -8.96
N SER A 300 12.06 -2.30 -8.30
CA SER A 300 11.99 -1.83 -6.91
C SER A 300 12.70 -0.49 -6.75
N ILE A 301 12.18 0.39 -5.91
CA ILE A 301 12.78 1.68 -5.56
C ILE A 301 12.90 1.79 -4.04
N ASN A 302 14.11 2.11 -3.56
CA ASN A 302 14.35 2.58 -2.19
C ASN A 302 14.28 4.11 -2.15
N LEU A 303 13.17 4.66 -1.62
CA LEU A 303 12.94 6.10 -1.59
C LEU A 303 13.99 6.87 -0.78
N SER A 304 14.56 6.28 0.26
CA SER A 304 15.56 6.94 1.10
C SER A 304 16.88 7.20 0.35
N SER A 305 17.19 6.39 -0.67
CA SER A 305 18.47 6.49 -1.40
C SER A 305 18.30 6.96 -2.86
N GLU A 306 17.22 6.58 -3.53
CA GLU A 306 17.08 6.74 -4.99
C GLU A 306 16.16 7.88 -5.41
N HIS A 307 15.31 8.40 -4.51
CA HIS A 307 14.26 9.35 -4.87
C HIS A 307 14.80 10.61 -5.60
N GLU A 308 15.86 11.22 -5.07
CA GLU A 308 16.47 12.44 -5.65
C GLU A 308 17.17 12.17 -6.98
N HIS A 309 17.83 11.02 -7.09
CA HIS A 309 18.48 10.60 -8.33
C HIS A 309 17.46 10.34 -9.45
N ILE A 310 16.34 9.68 -9.13
CA ILE A 310 15.26 9.44 -10.09
C ILE A 310 14.64 10.78 -10.51
N ALA A 311 14.36 11.69 -9.57
CA ALA A 311 13.76 12.98 -9.87
C ALA A 311 14.65 13.87 -10.77
N SER A 312 15.98 13.79 -10.62
CA SER A 312 16.93 14.57 -11.41
C SER A 312 17.19 13.99 -12.81
N THR A 313 17.12 12.67 -12.97
CA THR A 313 17.44 11.97 -14.24
C THR A 313 16.18 11.64 -15.06
N PHE A 314 14.99 12.01 -14.60
CA PHE A 314 13.74 11.67 -15.27
C PHE A 314 13.56 12.42 -16.59
N VAL A 315 13.38 11.69 -17.69
CA VAL A 315 13.19 12.26 -19.05
C VAL A 315 11.86 11.88 -19.70
N TRP A 316 11.02 11.09 -19.03
CA TRP A 316 9.75 10.58 -19.57
C TRP A 316 8.54 11.46 -19.21
N GLU A 317 8.71 12.77 -19.06
CA GLU A 317 7.60 13.67 -18.71
C GLU A 317 6.47 13.66 -19.75
N SER A 318 6.80 13.43 -21.02
CA SER A 318 5.82 13.35 -22.11
C SER A 318 5.00 12.06 -22.10
N SER A 319 5.60 10.92 -21.77
CA SER A 319 4.92 9.62 -21.77
C SER A 319 4.33 9.25 -20.41
N HIS A 320 4.96 9.68 -19.32
CA HIS A 320 4.58 9.38 -17.93
C HIS A 320 4.55 10.68 -17.09
N PRO A 321 3.63 11.62 -17.40
CA PRO A 321 3.59 12.93 -16.74
C PRO A 321 3.32 12.87 -15.23
N SER A 322 2.64 11.82 -14.77
CA SER A 322 2.26 11.61 -13.37
C SER A 322 3.25 10.75 -12.57
N ALA A 323 4.33 10.23 -13.19
CA ALA A 323 5.24 9.31 -12.50
C ALA A 323 5.95 9.96 -11.32
N LEU A 324 6.49 11.17 -11.49
CA LEU A 324 7.19 11.88 -10.42
C LEU A 324 6.24 12.33 -9.30
N THR A 325 5.02 12.75 -9.64
CA THR A 325 4.01 13.11 -8.65
C THR A 325 3.59 11.88 -7.84
N ASN A 326 3.40 10.74 -8.50
CA ASN A 326 3.07 9.48 -7.84
C ASN A 326 4.21 8.93 -6.97
N LEU A 327 5.46 9.10 -7.39
CA LEU A 327 6.62 8.76 -6.57
C LEU A 327 6.70 9.63 -5.31
N SER A 328 6.44 10.93 -5.46
CA SER A 328 6.40 11.85 -4.33
C SER A 328 5.22 11.57 -3.40
N LEU A 329 4.04 11.20 -3.92
CA LEU A 329 2.91 10.74 -3.12
C LEU A 329 3.28 9.50 -2.31
N ALA A 330 3.88 8.50 -2.97
CA ALA A 330 4.30 7.27 -2.31
C ALA A 330 5.24 7.57 -1.14
N ARG A 331 6.20 8.48 -1.35
CA ARG A 331 7.10 8.94 -0.29
C ARG A 331 6.36 9.61 0.88
N ARG A 332 5.39 10.48 0.61
CA ARG A 332 4.61 11.17 1.65
C ARG A 332 3.76 10.21 2.47
N CYS A 333 3.03 9.31 1.82
CA CYS A 333 2.20 8.31 2.53
C CYS A 333 3.05 7.32 3.32
N LEU A 334 4.14 6.80 2.74
CA LEU A 334 5.00 5.80 3.39
C LEU A 334 5.75 6.34 4.61
N MET A 335 5.89 7.67 4.77
CA MET A 335 6.42 8.26 6.01
C MET A 335 5.46 8.16 7.20
N HIS A 336 4.15 8.18 6.94
CA HIS A 336 3.13 8.06 7.98
C HIS A 336 2.72 6.61 8.25
N MET A 337 3.06 5.71 7.33
CA MET A 337 2.80 4.28 7.46
C MET A 337 3.95 3.56 8.18
N PRO A 338 3.71 2.34 8.70
CA PRO A 338 4.78 1.49 9.23
C PRO A 338 5.92 1.25 8.22
N GLN A 339 7.15 1.08 8.70
CA GLN A 339 8.32 0.83 7.83
C GLN A 339 8.22 -0.45 6.99
N SER A 340 7.38 -1.40 7.40
CA SER A 340 7.08 -2.63 6.67
C SER A 340 6.12 -2.41 5.49
N SER A 341 5.48 -1.24 5.41
CA SER A 341 4.51 -0.89 4.36
C SER A 341 5.18 -0.71 3.02
N THR A 342 4.45 -1.06 1.97
CA THR A 342 4.94 -0.96 0.59
C THR A 342 3.93 -0.25 -0.29
N ALA A 343 4.45 0.60 -1.17
CA ALA A 343 3.67 1.21 -2.22
C ALA A 343 3.92 0.46 -3.53
N LEU A 344 2.89 0.37 -4.37
CA LEU A 344 2.97 -0.32 -5.65
C LEU A 344 2.32 0.54 -6.73
N ILE A 345 3.09 0.87 -7.75
CA ILE A 345 2.63 1.66 -8.89
C ILE A 345 2.41 0.71 -10.06
N VAL A 346 1.18 0.59 -10.51
CA VAL A 346 0.74 -0.45 -11.45
C VAL A 346 -0.15 0.12 -12.54
N GLY A 347 -0.12 -0.54 -13.71
CA GLY A 347 -1.03 -0.24 -14.80
C GLY A 347 -2.34 -1.00 -14.65
N HIS A 348 -3.42 -0.48 -15.22
CA HIS A 348 -4.73 -1.15 -15.23
C HIS A 348 -4.74 -2.57 -15.82
N ARG A 349 -3.71 -2.96 -16.60
CA ARG A 349 -3.59 -4.29 -17.25
C ARG A 349 -3.00 -5.38 -16.35
N SER A 350 -2.48 -4.99 -15.19
CA SER A 350 -1.63 -5.83 -14.35
C SER A 350 -2.34 -6.24 -13.04
N ALA A 351 -3.62 -6.61 -13.14
CA ALA A 351 -4.40 -7.08 -11.99
C ALA A 351 -3.77 -8.32 -11.33
N MET A 352 -3.14 -9.20 -12.11
CA MET A 352 -2.42 -10.36 -11.59
C MET A 352 -1.18 -9.95 -10.78
N ASP A 353 -0.50 -8.89 -11.21
CA ASP A 353 0.68 -8.40 -10.49
C ASP A 353 0.33 -7.77 -9.15
N LEU A 354 -0.89 -7.21 -9.01
CA LEU A 354 -1.44 -6.77 -7.73
C LEU A 354 -1.52 -7.93 -6.73
N VAL A 355 -2.10 -9.06 -7.17
CA VAL A 355 -2.27 -10.27 -6.35
C VAL A 355 -0.91 -10.88 -6.02
N ALA A 356 -0.04 -11.02 -7.02
CA ALA A 356 1.29 -11.58 -6.85
C ALA A 356 2.15 -10.78 -5.87
N ASN A 357 2.14 -9.44 -5.98
CA ASN A 357 2.88 -8.59 -5.05
C ASN A 357 2.23 -8.55 -3.66
N LEU A 358 0.90 -8.69 -3.56
CA LEU A 358 0.22 -8.77 -2.26
C LEU A 358 0.77 -9.95 -1.44
N ILE A 359 0.90 -11.14 -2.06
CA ILE A 359 1.38 -12.35 -1.39
C ILE A 359 2.88 -12.30 -1.16
N THR A 360 3.64 -12.04 -2.22
CA THR A 360 5.09 -12.22 -2.20
C THR A 360 5.84 -11.06 -1.55
N ASN A 361 5.22 -9.87 -1.53
CA ASN A 361 5.88 -8.60 -1.21
C ASN A 361 7.20 -8.42 -1.97
N LYS A 362 7.29 -8.97 -3.18
CA LYS A 362 8.49 -8.91 -4.03
C LYS A 362 8.20 -8.10 -5.28
N PRO A 363 9.22 -7.42 -5.83
CA PRO A 363 9.12 -6.95 -7.20
C PRO A 363 8.91 -8.15 -8.14
N ALA A 364 8.36 -7.91 -9.32
CA ALA A 364 8.11 -8.96 -10.32
C ALA A 364 9.38 -9.77 -10.66
N HIS A 365 10.54 -9.10 -10.66
CA HIS A 365 11.86 -9.69 -10.87
C HIS A 365 12.87 -9.14 -9.88
N SER A 366 13.98 -9.87 -9.65
CA SER A 366 15.06 -9.39 -8.79
C SER A 366 15.70 -8.12 -9.36
N ALA A 367 15.84 -7.09 -8.54
CA ALA A 367 16.56 -5.87 -8.90
C ALA A 367 18.05 -6.11 -9.16
N SER A 368 18.61 -7.19 -8.60
CA SER A 368 20.02 -7.59 -8.79
C SER A 368 20.28 -8.38 -10.07
N LEU A 369 19.24 -8.78 -10.82
CA LEU A 369 19.46 -9.54 -12.05
C LEU A 369 20.06 -8.62 -13.12
N PRO A 370 21.12 -9.04 -13.84
CA PRO A 370 21.71 -8.26 -14.93
C PRO A 370 20.65 -7.81 -15.94
N HIS A 371 20.76 -6.57 -16.41
CA HIS A 371 19.80 -5.98 -17.32
C HIS A 371 19.66 -6.78 -18.63
N GLU A 372 20.79 -7.29 -19.14
CA GLU A 372 20.84 -8.13 -20.35
C GLU A 372 19.88 -9.31 -20.25
N LEU A 373 19.98 -10.12 -19.19
CA LEU A 373 19.12 -11.29 -18.98
C LEU A 373 17.63 -10.95 -18.88
N LEU A 374 17.31 -9.75 -18.39
CA LEU A 374 15.93 -9.28 -18.26
C LEU A 374 15.35 -8.80 -19.59
N VAL A 375 16.17 -8.19 -20.44
CA VAL A 375 15.77 -7.71 -21.77
C VAL A 375 15.68 -8.87 -22.76
N THR A 376 16.66 -9.78 -22.78
CA THR A 376 16.68 -10.89 -23.75
C THR A 376 15.54 -11.88 -23.52
N SER A 377 14.93 -11.88 -22.33
CA SER A 377 13.88 -12.83 -21.98
C SER A 377 12.46 -12.28 -22.11
N ASP A 378 12.28 -11.04 -22.57
CA ASP A 378 10.97 -10.33 -22.64
C ASP A 378 10.17 -10.40 -21.32
N LYS A 379 10.86 -10.61 -20.20
CA LYS A 379 10.24 -10.80 -18.88
C LYS A 379 9.78 -9.50 -18.26
N ILE A 380 10.35 -8.37 -18.70
CA ILE A 380 9.96 -7.03 -18.27
C ILE A 380 9.25 -6.36 -19.43
N THR A 381 8.03 -5.92 -19.16
CA THR A 381 7.20 -5.17 -20.09
C THR A 381 7.00 -3.75 -19.58
N SER A 382 6.51 -2.86 -20.43
CA SER A 382 6.11 -1.50 -20.02
C SER A 382 5.04 -1.49 -18.92
N HIS A 383 4.30 -2.58 -18.75
CA HIS A 383 3.25 -2.72 -17.75
C HIS A 383 3.73 -3.35 -16.44
N THR A 384 5.00 -3.77 -16.37
CA THR A 384 5.58 -4.31 -15.13
C THR A 384 5.46 -3.28 -14.00
N PRO A 385 4.91 -3.66 -12.84
CA PRO A 385 4.73 -2.72 -11.74
C PRO A 385 6.06 -2.34 -11.10
N THR A 386 6.06 -1.16 -10.47
CA THR A 386 7.16 -0.69 -9.65
C THR A 386 6.81 -0.82 -8.18
N SER A 387 7.59 -1.62 -7.45
CA SER A 387 7.51 -1.72 -5.99
C SER A 387 8.29 -0.58 -5.35
N VAL A 388 7.70 0.15 -4.43
CA VAL A 388 8.30 1.32 -3.78
C VAL A 388 8.27 1.12 -2.28
N ARG A 389 9.42 1.34 -1.64
CA ARG A 389 9.55 1.28 -0.17
C ARG A 389 10.20 2.55 0.33
N LEU A 390 9.88 2.94 1.56
CA LEU A 390 10.62 4.00 2.24
C LEU A 390 12.11 3.64 2.32
N GLY A 391 12.37 2.37 2.67
CA GLY A 391 13.71 1.80 2.76
C GLY A 391 14.57 2.45 3.83
N ALA A 392 15.87 2.16 3.78
CA ALA A 392 16.87 2.74 4.67
C ALA A 392 17.93 3.47 3.84
N PRO A 393 18.56 4.53 4.38
CA PRO A 393 19.69 5.17 3.72
C PRO A 393 20.85 4.16 3.59
N ILE A 394 21.46 4.12 2.41
CA ILE A 394 22.61 3.26 2.12
C ILE A 394 23.87 4.11 2.17
N GLN A 395 24.87 3.67 2.94
CA GLN A 395 26.18 4.31 3.01
C GLN A 395 27.24 3.36 2.45
N CYS A 396 28.08 3.85 1.54
CA CYS A 396 29.21 3.11 1.02
C CYS A 396 30.44 3.40 1.89
N ILE A 397 30.80 2.45 2.74
CA ILE A 397 32.01 2.50 3.56
C ILE A 397 33.14 1.81 2.78
N ARG A 398 34.29 2.48 2.64
CA ARG A 398 35.46 1.95 1.93
C ARG A 398 36.53 1.40 2.87
N ASN A 399 36.62 1.94 4.08
CA ASN A 399 37.58 1.51 5.09
C ASN A 399 36.89 0.57 6.08
N PHE A 400 37.51 -0.58 6.36
CA PHE A 400 36.91 -1.56 7.27
C PHE A 400 36.84 -1.05 8.72
N GLU A 401 37.73 -0.14 9.12
CA GLU A 401 37.78 0.47 10.46
C GLU A 401 36.53 1.29 10.80
N ASP A 402 35.84 1.84 9.80
CA ASP A 402 34.62 2.63 9.99
C ASP A 402 33.38 1.75 10.22
N ILE A 403 33.52 0.42 10.13
CA ILE A 403 32.42 -0.54 10.29
C ILE A 403 32.29 -0.95 11.75
N ASP A 404 31.07 -0.83 12.28
CA ASP A 404 30.70 -1.37 13.59
C ASP A 404 30.70 -2.92 13.54
N GLN A 405 31.79 -3.50 14.03
CA GLN A 405 32.00 -4.96 14.02
C GLN A 405 30.98 -5.71 14.88
N ASP A 406 30.48 -5.10 15.97
CA ASP A 406 29.47 -5.72 16.84
C ASP A 406 28.15 -5.88 16.09
N LYS A 407 27.70 -4.80 15.44
CA LYS A 407 26.48 -4.82 14.62
C LYS A 407 26.61 -5.75 13.43
N LEU A 408 27.77 -5.79 12.76
CA LEU A 408 28.02 -6.68 11.64
C LEU A 408 27.99 -8.15 12.09
N THR A 409 28.61 -8.47 13.22
CA THR A 409 28.58 -9.83 13.81
C THR A 409 27.15 -10.26 14.08
N HIS A 410 26.39 -9.45 14.83
CA HIS A 410 24.99 -9.74 15.12
C HIS A 410 24.13 -9.91 13.85
N LEU A 411 24.37 -9.08 12.82
CA LEU A 411 23.69 -9.21 11.54
C LEU A 411 24.01 -10.55 10.84
N LEU A 412 25.27 -10.95 10.80
CA LEU A 412 25.69 -12.21 10.18
C LEU A 412 25.11 -13.41 10.93
N GLU A 413 25.21 -13.41 12.26
CA GLU A 413 24.69 -14.50 13.08
C GLU A 413 23.17 -14.64 12.98
N SER A 414 22.44 -13.52 13.03
CA SER A 414 20.99 -13.51 12.86
C SER A 414 20.54 -13.94 11.45
N SER A 415 21.29 -13.56 10.42
CA SER A 415 20.97 -13.89 9.02
C SER A 415 21.24 -15.36 8.69
N PHE A 416 22.38 -15.90 9.12
CA PHE A 416 22.79 -17.27 8.82
C PHE A 416 22.38 -18.28 9.90
N ARG A 417 21.88 -17.80 11.04
CA ARG A 417 21.51 -18.61 12.21
C ARG A 417 22.66 -19.51 12.69
N ARG A 418 23.87 -18.95 12.69
CA ARG A 418 25.12 -19.60 13.10
C ARG A 418 25.97 -18.61 13.89
N VAL A 419 26.67 -19.09 14.90
CA VAL A 419 27.61 -18.27 15.68
C VAL A 419 28.87 -18.04 14.85
N LEU A 420 29.37 -16.81 14.83
CA LEU A 420 30.55 -16.40 14.08
C LEU A 420 31.79 -16.45 14.99
N ASP A 421 32.86 -17.09 14.53
CA ASP A 421 34.18 -16.90 15.16
C ASP A 421 34.72 -15.52 14.77
N ARG A 422 34.49 -14.57 15.68
CA ARG A 422 34.66 -13.14 15.43
C ARG A 422 36.12 -12.78 15.11
N ASP A 423 37.05 -13.26 15.91
CA ASP A 423 38.47 -12.88 15.84
C ASP A 423 39.10 -13.44 14.56
N ALA A 424 38.85 -14.72 14.27
CA ALA A 424 39.36 -15.36 13.06
C ALA A 424 38.71 -14.81 11.78
N PHE A 425 37.45 -14.36 11.83
CA PHE A 425 36.78 -13.75 10.69
C PHE A 425 37.31 -12.36 10.39
N PHE A 426 37.39 -11.46 11.38
CA PHE A 426 37.80 -10.08 11.16
C PHE A 426 39.30 -9.91 10.93
N THR A 427 40.15 -10.80 11.43
CA THR A 427 41.59 -10.77 11.10
C THR A 427 41.88 -11.03 9.61
N ARG A 428 40.93 -11.62 8.87
CA ARG A 428 41.08 -11.93 7.43
C ARG A 428 40.58 -10.83 6.49
N LEU A 429 39.78 -9.89 6.99
CA LEU A 429 39.21 -8.78 6.23
C LEU A 429 40.11 -7.55 6.37
#